data_AF-A0A1H8M2U0-F1
#
_entry.id   AF-A0A1H8M2U0-F1
#
_cell.length_a   1.000
_cell.length_b   1.000
_cell.length_c   1.000
_cell.angle_alpha   90.00
_cell.angle_beta   90.00
_cell.angle_gamma   90.00
#
_symmetry.space_group_name_H-M   'P 1'
#
loop_
_entity.id
_entity.type
_entity.pdbx_description
1 polymer ?
#
loop_
_entity_poly.entity_id
_entity_poly.type
_entity_poly.pdbx_seq_one_letter_code
_entity_poly.pdbx_strand_id
1 'polypeptide(L)'
;MAIFVYPWPPVGVVGAEWTHIAPVARLRSALTGRDQMQASQPRRRVATITVSALAAGRMGAGYCEMLKQLLDGGIHAVRLQSSPINWWLDELARRGATMNSMPLAWRAGSGPNPLAWQVGPGPNPLRWYSGIVVRGGVPSASGAWTTLPAWGLPARTRVGAPGDFIRIHDLADDSVSEVARLMREAVTNAAGEVALKLDRMPSISNGRISMAGQDEAVFRVDGALPRAVQPISGDWSYTWNFREVFAEEVGGLSERPNTWN
;
A
#
# COMPACT_ATOMS: atom_id res chain seq x y z
N MET A 1 -18.55 15.74 12.28
CA MET A 1 -17.55 15.56 13.37
C MET A 1 -16.50 14.62 12.82
N ALA A 2 -15.22 15.02 12.84
CA ALA A 2 -14.14 14.18 12.34
C ALA A 2 -14.08 12.86 13.13
N ILE A 3 -13.65 11.79 12.47
CA ILE A 3 -13.51 10.48 13.11
C ILE A 3 -12.07 10.18 13.45
N PHE A 4 -11.86 9.33 14.46
CA PHE A 4 -10.54 8.79 14.76
C PHE A 4 -10.16 7.67 13.78
N VAL A 5 -8.87 7.66 13.42
CA VAL A 5 -8.24 6.63 12.62
C VAL A 5 -7.18 5.95 13.47
N TYR A 6 -7.36 4.66 13.71
CA TYR A 6 -6.44 3.84 14.50
C TYR A 6 -5.54 3.00 13.59
N PRO A 7 -4.27 2.76 13.95
CA PRO A 7 -3.45 1.78 13.26
C PRO A 7 -4.02 0.36 13.43
N TRP A 8 -3.77 -0.52 12.47
CA TRP A 8 -4.06 -1.94 12.63
C TRP A 8 -3.27 -2.52 13.82
N PRO A 9 -3.91 -3.28 14.73
CA PRO A 9 -3.21 -3.86 15.87
C PRO A 9 -2.17 -4.91 15.45
N PRO A 10 -1.18 -5.21 16.32
CA PRO A 10 -0.16 -6.21 16.07
C PRO A 10 -0.72 -7.64 16.23
N VAL A 11 -1.54 -8.07 15.27
CA VAL A 11 -2.21 -9.38 15.27
C VAL A 11 -1.65 -10.31 14.18
N GLY A 12 -1.80 -11.62 14.39
CA GLY A 12 -1.46 -12.61 13.38
C GLY A 12 -2.55 -12.77 12.33
N VAL A 13 -2.35 -12.14 11.17
CA VAL A 13 -3.22 -12.33 9.99
C VAL A 13 -2.93 -13.69 9.36
N VAL A 14 -3.96 -14.51 9.21
CA VAL A 14 -3.89 -15.86 8.60
C VAL A 14 -4.51 -15.90 7.20
N GLY A 15 -5.26 -14.87 6.82
CA GLY A 15 -5.81 -14.72 5.49
C GLY A 15 -6.17 -13.26 5.21
N ALA A 16 -5.99 -12.83 3.97
CA ALA A 16 -6.42 -11.49 3.55
C ALA A 16 -6.82 -11.49 2.08
N GLU A 17 -7.88 -10.75 1.76
CA GLU A 17 -8.32 -10.43 0.42
C GLU A 17 -8.33 -8.91 0.25
N TRP A 18 -7.88 -8.45 -0.90
CA TRP A 18 -7.88 -7.04 -1.28
C TRP A 18 -8.50 -6.89 -2.67
N THR A 19 -9.63 -6.18 -2.76
CA THR A 19 -10.35 -5.98 -4.02
C THR A 19 -10.89 -4.55 -4.13
N HIS A 20 -11.61 -4.26 -5.23
CA HIS A 20 -12.28 -2.99 -5.42
C HIS A 20 -13.75 -3.17 -5.73
N ILE A 21 -14.56 -2.24 -5.26
CA ILE A 21 -15.95 -2.07 -5.66
C ILE A 21 -16.07 -0.73 -6.39
N ALA A 22 -16.70 -0.76 -7.56
CA ALA A 22 -17.06 0.43 -8.33
C ALA A 22 -18.59 0.46 -8.46
N PRO A 23 -19.30 1.22 -7.61
CA PRO A 23 -20.75 1.30 -7.68
C PRO A 23 -21.20 1.94 -9.00
N VAL A 24 -22.13 1.26 -9.70
CA VAL A 24 -22.67 1.70 -10.99
C VAL A 24 -24.20 1.80 -10.87
N ALA A 25 -24.76 2.94 -11.27
CA ALA A 25 -26.18 3.07 -11.55
C ALA A 25 -26.45 2.59 -12.98
N ARG A 26 -27.42 1.69 -13.14
CA ARG A 26 -27.83 1.16 -14.45
C ARG A 26 -29.27 1.57 -14.72
N LEU A 27 -29.50 2.14 -15.90
CA LEU A 27 -30.82 2.46 -16.41
C LEU A 27 -30.97 1.83 -17.79
N ARG A 28 -32.10 1.19 -18.04
CA ARG A 28 -32.42 0.65 -19.37
C ARG A 28 -33.44 1.56 -20.04
N SER A 29 -33.06 2.13 -21.19
CA SER A 29 -33.93 3.03 -21.95
C SER A 29 -35.16 2.26 -22.45
N ALA A 30 -36.36 2.73 -22.11
CA ALA A 30 -37.60 2.15 -22.60
C ALA A 30 -37.83 2.40 -24.10
N LEU A 31 -37.28 3.48 -24.65
CA LEU A 31 -37.44 3.86 -26.07
C LEU A 31 -36.45 3.14 -26.99
N THR A 32 -35.20 2.99 -26.55
CA THR A 32 -34.12 2.43 -27.39
C THR A 32 -33.68 1.02 -26.98
N GLY A 33 -34.15 0.53 -25.82
CA GLY A 33 -33.74 -0.74 -25.23
C GLY A 33 -32.29 -0.79 -24.72
N ARG A 34 -31.52 0.29 -24.93
CA ARG A 34 -30.09 0.36 -24.58
C ARG A 34 -29.89 0.51 -23.08
N ASP A 35 -28.87 -0.16 -22.57
CA ASP A 35 -28.36 0.06 -21.22
C ASP A 35 -27.50 1.32 -21.18
N GLN A 36 -27.80 2.19 -20.22
CA GLN A 36 -26.97 3.31 -19.82
C GLN A 36 -26.44 3.01 -18.42
N MET A 37 -25.12 3.11 -18.27
CA MET A 37 -24.43 2.88 -17.01
C MET A 37 -23.61 4.11 -16.65
N GLN A 38 -23.71 4.55 -15.41
CA GLN A 38 -22.94 5.66 -14.88
C GLN A 38 -22.35 5.28 -13.52
N ALA A 39 -21.11 5.70 -13.27
CA ALA A 39 -20.52 5.58 -11.94
C ALA A 39 -21.38 6.37 -10.94
N SER A 40 -21.94 5.68 -9.94
CA SER A 40 -22.81 6.30 -8.94
C SER A 40 -22.05 6.80 -7.72
N GLN A 41 -20.86 6.24 -7.46
CA GLN A 41 -19.98 6.61 -6.37
C GLN A 41 -18.51 6.42 -6.79
N PRO A 42 -17.56 7.02 -6.05
CA PRO A 42 -16.14 6.75 -6.24
C PRO A 42 -15.83 5.26 -6.12
N ARG A 43 -14.86 4.78 -6.89
CA ARG A 43 -14.30 3.43 -6.73
C ARG A 43 -13.64 3.33 -5.35
N ARG A 44 -13.90 2.25 -4.62
CA ARG A 44 -13.37 1.99 -3.29
C ARG A 44 -12.61 0.69 -3.23
N ARG A 45 -11.62 0.63 -2.35
CA ARG A 45 -11.01 -0.62 -1.91
C ARG A 45 -11.89 -1.28 -0.86
N VAL A 46 -11.93 -2.61 -0.93
CA VAL A 46 -12.54 -3.46 0.08
C VAL A 46 -11.53 -4.51 0.48
N ALA A 47 -11.48 -4.80 1.77
CA ALA A 47 -10.57 -5.79 2.32
C ALA A 47 -11.28 -6.73 3.27
N THR A 48 -10.94 -8.01 3.17
CA THR A 48 -11.36 -9.03 4.12
C THR A 48 -10.11 -9.54 4.80
N ILE A 49 -10.04 -9.49 6.13
CA ILE A 49 -8.86 -9.92 6.88
C ILE A 49 -9.29 -10.93 7.94
N THR A 50 -8.70 -12.12 7.89
CA THR A 50 -8.88 -13.18 8.88
C THR A 50 -7.70 -13.17 9.84
N VAL A 51 -8.00 -13.03 11.13
CA VAL A 51 -7.03 -12.93 12.21
C VAL A 51 -7.15 -14.13 13.13
N SER A 52 -6.04 -14.79 13.42
CA SER A 52 -5.96 -15.84 14.44
C SER A 52 -6.06 -15.23 15.84
N ALA A 53 -6.89 -15.83 16.69
CA ALA A 53 -7.03 -15.42 18.07
C ALA A 53 -5.79 -15.77 18.91
N LEU A 54 -5.12 -16.88 18.59
CA LEU A 54 -3.98 -17.40 19.34
C LEU A 54 -2.61 -16.97 18.79
N ALA A 55 -2.55 -16.34 17.61
CA ALA A 55 -1.30 -15.79 17.08
C ALA A 55 -0.77 -14.61 17.91
N ALA A 56 0.47 -14.17 17.60
CA ALA A 56 1.17 -13.08 18.28
C ALA A 56 1.22 -13.26 19.81
N GLY A 57 1.68 -14.42 20.27
CA GLY A 57 1.79 -14.71 21.71
C GLY A 57 0.45 -14.90 22.43
N ARG A 58 -0.59 -15.37 21.72
CA ARG A 58 -1.96 -15.57 22.24
C ARG A 58 -2.70 -14.28 22.61
N MET A 59 -2.27 -13.15 22.04
CA MET A 59 -2.88 -11.84 22.28
C MET A 59 -3.83 -11.40 21.16
N GLY A 60 -3.95 -12.17 20.07
CA GLY A 60 -4.76 -11.82 18.90
C GLY A 60 -6.22 -11.48 19.24
N ALA A 61 -6.87 -12.31 20.06
CA ALA A 61 -8.24 -12.03 20.53
C ALA A 61 -8.33 -10.73 21.34
N GLY A 62 -7.40 -10.51 22.28
CA GLY A 62 -7.39 -9.31 23.11
C GLY A 62 -7.27 -8.03 22.29
N TYR A 63 -6.36 -8.02 21.31
CA TYR A 63 -6.24 -6.90 20.37
C TYR A 63 -7.50 -6.70 19.52
N CYS A 64 -8.14 -7.77 19.05
CA CYS A 64 -9.38 -7.67 18.28
C CYS A 64 -10.53 -7.08 19.12
N GLU A 65 -10.70 -7.52 20.38
CA GLU A 65 -11.73 -6.97 21.27
C GLU A 65 -11.46 -5.51 21.65
N MET A 66 -10.20 -5.14 21.91
CA MET A 66 -9.84 -3.74 22.18
C MET A 66 -10.08 -2.86 20.95
N LEU A 67 -9.73 -3.34 19.75
CA LEU A 67 -10.03 -2.62 18.51
C LEU A 67 -11.54 -2.38 18.35
N LYS A 68 -12.41 -3.36 18.66
CA LYS A 68 -13.86 -3.16 18.62
C LYS A 68 -14.33 -2.04 19.55
N GLN A 69 -13.78 -1.96 20.76
CA GLN A 69 -14.09 -0.90 21.71
C GLN A 69 -13.65 0.46 21.17
N LEU A 70 -12.43 0.55 20.62
CA LEU A 70 -11.92 1.77 19.99
C LEU A 70 -12.71 2.19 18.76
N LEU A 71 -13.29 1.24 18.02
CA LEU A 71 -14.10 1.55 16.85
C LEU A 71 -15.50 2.09 17.17
N ASP A 72 -15.91 2.02 18.44
CA ASP A 72 -17.19 2.51 18.95
C ASP A 72 -18.38 2.11 18.06
N GLY A 73 -18.62 0.80 17.93
CA GLY A 73 -19.68 0.27 17.07
C GLY A 73 -19.45 0.44 15.55
N GLY A 74 -18.25 0.82 15.13
CA GLY A 74 -17.89 1.03 13.71
C GLY A 74 -17.94 2.50 13.26
N ILE A 75 -18.08 3.44 14.19
CA ILE A 75 -18.04 4.89 13.92
C ILE A 75 -16.64 5.31 13.44
N HIS A 76 -15.60 4.79 14.11
CA HIS A 76 -14.22 5.12 13.79
C HIS A 76 -13.63 4.20 12.71
N ALA A 77 -12.43 4.53 12.27
CA ALA A 77 -11.77 3.86 11.14
C ALA A 77 -10.41 3.30 11.53
N VAL A 78 -9.90 2.45 10.65
CA VAL A 78 -8.61 1.77 10.76
C VAL A 78 -7.77 2.10 9.54
N ARG A 79 -6.49 2.37 9.76
CA ARG A 79 -5.49 2.50 8.71
C ARG A 79 -4.91 1.12 8.41
N LEU A 80 -5.10 0.66 7.17
CA LEU A 80 -4.62 -0.64 6.72
C LEU A 80 -3.64 -0.50 5.57
N GLN A 81 -2.66 -1.39 5.55
CA GLN A 81 -1.70 -1.54 4.46
C GLN A 81 -2.11 -2.72 3.58
N SER A 82 -2.47 -2.42 2.34
CA SER A 82 -2.85 -3.42 1.34
C SER A 82 -1.66 -4.28 0.95
N SER A 83 -1.91 -5.58 0.77
CA SER A 83 -0.90 -6.49 0.24
C SER A 83 -1.17 -6.74 -1.24
N PRO A 84 -0.12 -6.93 -2.07
CA PRO A 84 -0.32 -7.38 -3.43
C PRO A 84 -1.01 -8.76 -3.42
N ILE A 85 -1.65 -9.12 -4.54
CA ILE A 85 -2.45 -10.36 -4.62
C ILE A 85 -1.56 -11.59 -4.34
N ASN A 86 -0.32 -11.60 -4.83
CA ASN A 86 0.64 -12.70 -4.66
C ASN A 86 1.62 -12.46 -3.50
N TRP A 87 1.13 -11.95 -2.37
CA TRP A 87 1.99 -11.49 -1.27
C TRP A 87 2.80 -12.59 -0.56
N TRP A 88 2.28 -13.81 -0.45
CA TRP A 88 2.89 -14.83 0.41
C TRP A 88 4.24 -15.37 -0.09
N LEU A 89 4.42 -15.48 -1.42
CA LEU A 89 5.67 -16.01 -2.01
C LEU A 89 6.51 -14.90 -2.65
N ASP A 90 5.88 -14.00 -3.41
CA ASP A 90 6.61 -13.05 -4.26
C ASP A 90 6.94 -11.75 -3.51
N GLU A 91 6.07 -11.27 -2.63
CA GLU A 91 6.32 -10.03 -1.88
C GLU A 91 7.30 -10.25 -0.73
N LEU A 92 7.25 -11.39 -0.02
CA LEU A 92 8.24 -11.70 1.02
C LEU A 92 9.67 -11.76 0.44
N ALA A 93 9.82 -12.35 -0.74
CA ALA A 93 11.10 -12.38 -1.46
C ALA A 93 11.55 -10.97 -1.92
N ARG A 94 10.62 -10.12 -2.37
CA ARG A 94 10.94 -8.75 -2.84
C ARG A 94 11.10 -7.71 -1.73
N ARG A 95 10.49 -7.91 -0.55
CA ARG A 95 10.74 -7.09 0.66
C ARG A 95 12.14 -7.26 1.21
N GLY A 96 12.84 -8.33 0.82
CA GLY A 96 14.29 -8.42 0.99
C GLY A 96 14.97 -7.17 0.44
N ALA A 97 16.08 -6.75 1.05
CA ALA A 97 16.77 -5.48 0.80
C ALA A 97 17.25 -5.24 -0.65
N THR A 98 16.93 -6.10 -1.61
CA THR A 98 17.37 -5.99 -2.99
C THR A 98 16.53 -5.03 -3.80
N MET A 99 15.19 -5.04 -3.74
CA MET A 99 14.36 -4.24 -4.69
C MET A 99 13.70 -2.99 -4.10
N ASN A 100 13.98 -2.70 -2.84
CA ASN A 100 13.58 -1.47 -2.16
C ASN A 100 14.82 -0.72 -1.72
N SER A 101 14.91 0.55 -2.12
CA SER A 101 15.95 1.42 -1.59
C SER A 101 15.43 2.20 -0.40
N MET A 102 16.25 2.39 0.63
CA MET A 102 15.93 3.26 1.76
C MET A 102 17.01 4.35 1.91
N PRO A 103 16.63 5.62 2.10
CA PRO A 103 17.61 6.67 2.31
C PRO A 103 18.40 6.40 3.59
N LEU A 104 19.72 6.49 3.49
CA LEU A 104 20.61 6.38 4.63
C LEU A 104 20.79 7.77 5.25
N ALA A 105 20.30 7.91 6.48
CA ALA A 105 20.58 9.09 7.28
C ALA A 105 22.01 9.01 7.82
N TRP A 106 22.87 9.93 7.39
CA TRP A 106 24.18 10.09 7.99
C TRP A 106 24.01 10.76 9.36
N ARG A 107 24.58 10.13 10.38
CA ARG A 107 24.87 10.82 11.65
C ARG A 107 26.33 11.25 11.56
N ALA A 108 26.61 12.53 11.83
CA ALA A 108 27.99 12.96 12.03
C ALA A 108 28.61 12.09 13.12
N GLY A 109 29.63 11.31 12.79
CA GLY A 109 30.36 10.51 13.78
C GLY A 109 31.16 11.43 14.69
N SER A 110 31.32 11.05 15.96
CA SER A 110 32.20 11.73 16.93
C SER A 110 33.68 11.30 16.82
N GLY A 111 34.06 10.60 15.75
CA GLY A 111 35.41 10.06 15.55
C GLY A 111 36.40 11.10 15.00
N PRO A 112 37.73 10.85 15.12
CA PRO A 112 38.78 11.80 14.76
C PRO A 112 38.94 12.03 13.24
N ASN A 113 38.32 11.19 12.40
CA ASN A 113 38.26 11.36 10.94
C ASN A 113 36.80 11.36 10.49
N PRO A 114 36.05 12.46 10.66
CA PRO A 114 34.79 12.61 9.96
C PRO A 114 35.09 12.56 8.45
N LEU A 115 34.35 11.72 7.71
CA LEU A 115 34.38 11.76 6.24
C LEU A 115 34.19 13.23 5.80
N ALA A 116 35.14 13.78 5.05
CA ALA A 116 35.19 15.21 4.70
C ALA A 116 34.05 15.68 3.75
N TRP A 117 33.01 14.87 3.59
CA TRP A 117 31.83 15.17 2.79
C TRP A 117 30.83 15.92 3.66
N GLN A 118 30.83 17.24 3.53
CA GLN A 118 29.76 18.07 4.08
C GLN A 118 28.57 17.99 3.12
N VAL A 119 27.36 17.83 3.66
CA VAL A 119 26.13 18.09 2.89
C VAL A 119 26.17 19.55 2.49
N GLY A 120 26.62 19.83 1.27
CA GLY A 120 26.69 21.20 0.76
C GLY A 120 25.28 21.76 0.59
N PRO A 121 25.07 23.08 0.79
CA PRO A 121 23.79 23.75 0.57
C PRO A 121 23.41 23.89 -0.92
N GLY A 122 24.00 23.08 -1.79
CA GLY A 122 23.77 23.12 -3.24
C GLY A 122 22.45 22.47 -3.63
N PRO A 123 21.94 22.77 -4.84
CA PRO A 123 20.64 22.29 -5.32
C PRO A 123 20.56 20.76 -5.53
N ASN A 124 21.70 20.05 -5.46
CA ASN A 124 21.80 18.61 -5.69
C ASN A 124 22.44 17.90 -4.48
N PRO A 125 21.69 17.63 -3.40
CA PRO A 125 22.23 16.89 -2.27
C PRO A 125 22.57 15.45 -2.68
N LEU A 126 23.80 15.00 -2.37
CA LEU A 126 24.19 13.61 -2.56
C LEU A 126 23.45 12.73 -1.56
N ARG A 127 22.50 11.93 -2.05
CA ARG A 127 21.71 10.99 -1.23
C ARG A 127 22.28 9.58 -1.33
N TRP A 128 22.45 8.96 -0.17
CA TRP A 128 22.91 7.58 -0.05
C TRP A 128 21.70 6.70 0.22
N TYR A 129 21.72 5.51 -0.34
CA TYR A 129 20.63 4.55 -0.19
C TYR A 129 21.21 3.18 0.15
N SER A 130 20.53 2.44 1.02
CA SER A 130 20.68 0.99 1.08
C SER A 130 19.81 0.34 0.00
N GLY A 131 20.18 -0.86 -0.45
CA GLY A 131 19.46 -1.60 -1.48
C GLY A 131 19.72 -1.12 -2.91
N ILE A 132 18.99 -1.67 -3.89
CA ILE A 132 19.11 -1.28 -5.29
C ILE A 132 18.34 0.02 -5.53
N VAL A 133 19.04 1.01 -6.08
CA VAL A 133 18.42 2.27 -6.52
C VAL A 133 17.87 2.09 -7.93
N VAL A 134 16.56 1.87 -8.02
CA VAL A 134 15.84 1.83 -9.29
C VAL A 134 15.45 3.26 -9.67
N ARG A 135 15.75 3.65 -10.90
CA ARG A 135 15.39 4.96 -11.45
C ARG A 135 14.21 4.81 -12.40
N GLY A 136 13.21 5.65 -12.23
CA GLY A 136 12.13 5.85 -13.19
C GLY A 136 12.51 6.92 -14.21
N GLY A 137 11.96 6.82 -15.41
CA GLY A 137 12.03 7.85 -16.44
C GLY A 137 10.81 8.78 -16.41
N VAL A 138 10.51 9.37 -17.56
CA VAL A 138 9.29 10.14 -17.76
C VAL A 138 8.13 9.18 -18.10
N PRO A 139 7.03 9.18 -17.34
CA PRO A 139 5.87 8.37 -17.67
C PRO A 139 5.23 8.88 -18.98
N SER A 140 4.73 7.96 -19.80
CA SER A 140 4.09 8.28 -21.08
C SER A 140 2.80 7.49 -21.25
N ALA A 141 1.82 8.10 -21.93
CA ALA A 141 0.58 7.42 -22.27
C ALA A 141 0.80 6.40 -23.40
N SER A 142 0.21 5.23 -23.24
CA SER A 142 0.15 4.15 -24.22
C SER A 142 -1.30 3.70 -24.35
N GLY A 143 -2.06 4.43 -25.18
CA GLY A 143 -3.51 4.29 -25.26
C GLY A 143 -4.18 4.68 -23.95
N ALA A 144 -4.99 3.77 -23.39
CA ALA A 144 -5.65 3.96 -22.09
C ALA A 144 -4.74 3.69 -20.87
N TRP A 145 -3.48 3.31 -21.10
CA TRP A 145 -2.55 2.88 -20.05
C TRP A 145 -1.36 3.82 -19.96
N THR A 146 -0.60 3.71 -18.87
CA THR A 146 0.67 4.43 -18.72
C THR A 146 1.84 3.47 -18.80
N THR A 147 2.92 3.90 -19.44
CA THR A 147 4.22 3.23 -19.40
C THR A 147 5.24 4.09 -18.65
N LEU A 148 5.99 3.49 -17.75
CA LEU A 148 7.08 4.11 -17.01
C LEU A 148 8.38 3.33 -17.29
N PRO A 149 9.35 3.91 -18.00
CA PRO A 149 10.68 3.32 -18.13
C PRO A 149 11.33 3.22 -16.75
N ALA A 150 11.97 2.09 -16.45
CA ALA A 150 12.72 1.86 -15.22
C ALA A 150 14.05 1.15 -15.51
N TRP A 151 15.10 1.53 -14.79
CA TRP A 151 16.45 0.93 -14.93
C TRP A 151 17.18 0.88 -13.59
N GLY A 152 18.32 0.16 -13.58
CA GLY A 152 19.09 -0.15 -12.38
C GLY A 152 18.64 -1.44 -11.70
N LEU A 153 17.78 -2.24 -12.34
CA LEU A 153 17.28 -3.51 -11.82
C LEU A 153 18.21 -4.67 -12.20
N PRO A 154 18.13 -5.83 -11.52
CA PRO A 154 18.84 -7.03 -11.95
C PRO A 154 18.47 -7.41 -13.38
N ALA A 155 19.46 -7.78 -14.21
CA ALA A 155 19.23 -8.17 -15.60
C ALA A 155 18.45 -9.50 -15.70
N ARG A 156 17.67 -9.66 -16.78
CA ARG A 156 16.94 -10.91 -17.13
C ARG A 156 16.12 -11.50 -15.99
N THR A 157 15.56 -10.64 -15.15
CA THR A 157 14.84 -11.05 -13.93
C THR A 157 13.42 -10.54 -13.98
N ARG A 158 12.46 -11.35 -13.52
CA ARG A 158 11.10 -10.86 -13.23
C ARG A 158 11.19 -9.95 -12.01
N VAL A 159 10.82 -8.69 -12.17
CA VAL A 159 10.88 -7.65 -11.12
C VAL A 159 9.50 -7.26 -10.58
N GLY A 160 8.43 -7.74 -11.21
CA GLY A 160 7.07 -7.54 -10.73
C GLY A 160 6.04 -8.32 -11.54
N ALA A 161 4.91 -8.60 -10.91
CA ALA A 161 3.75 -9.30 -11.42
C ALA A 161 2.53 -8.36 -11.50
N PRO A 162 1.48 -8.73 -12.25
CA PRO A 162 0.23 -7.96 -12.27
C PRO A 162 -0.37 -7.82 -10.87
N GLY A 163 -0.81 -6.61 -10.52
CA GLY A 163 -1.40 -6.29 -9.22
C GLY A 163 -0.38 -5.89 -8.14
N ASP A 164 0.92 -6.00 -8.43
CA ASP A 164 1.96 -5.52 -7.52
C ASP A 164 1.98 -4.00 -7.43
N PHE A 165 2.30 -3.51 -6.24
CA PHE A 165 2.47 -2.09 -5.99
C PHE A 165 3.91 -1.67 -6.23
N ILE A 166 4.07 -0.54 -6.90
CA ILE A 166 5.32 0.20 -6.95
C ILE A 166 5.13 1.53 -6.23
N ARG A 167 6.18 2.01 -5.56
CA ARG A 167 6.21 3.34 -4.97
C ARG A 167 7.25 4.19 -5.68
N ILE A 168 6.83 5.36 -6.15
CA ILE A 168 7.67 6.31 -6.84
C ILE A 168 7.93 7.46 -5.87
N HIS A 169 9.19 7.72 -5.55
CA HIS A 169 9.62 8.79 -4.66
C HIS A 169 10.19 9.94 -5.48
N ASP A 170 9.84 11.16 -5.10
CA ASP A 170 10.46 12.35 -5.65
C ASP A 170 11.93 12.46 -5.19
N LEU A 171 12.82 12.85 -6.10
CA LEU A 171 14.24 12.94 -5.80
C LEU A 171 14.63 14.21 -5.05
N ALA A 172 13.87 15.29 -5.23
CA ALA A 172 14.04 16.53 -4.49
C ALA A 172 13.45 16.40 -3.08
N ASP A 173 12.37 15.63 -2.91
CA ASP A 173 11.75 15.40 -1.60
C ASP A 173 11.27 13.95 -1.43
N ASP A 174 12.00 13.14 -0.64
CA ASP A 174 11.68 11.71 -0.48
C ASP A 174 10.37 11.48 0.31
N SER A 175 9.85 12.52 0.99
CA SER A 175 8.56 12.48 1.67
C SER A 175 7.38 12.53 0.68
N VAL A 176 7.62 13.05 -0.53
CA VAL A 176 6.65 13.04 -1.62
C VAL A 176 6.78 11.72 -2.36
N SER A 177 5.72 10.92 -2.32
CA SER A 177 5.67 9.65 -3.04
C SER A 177 4.29 9.32 -3.56
N GLU A 178 4.26 8.53 -4.62
CA GLU A 178 3.04 8.04 -5.26
C GLU A 178 3.08 6.52 -5.39
N VAL A 179 1.91 5.90 -5.29
CA VAL A 179 1.75 4.45 -5.48
C VAL A 179 0.98 4.17 -6.76
N ALA A 180 1.50 3.25 -7.57
CA ALA A 180 0.85 2.74 -8.78
C ALA A 180 0.88 1.21 -8.77
N ARG A 181 0.04 0.60 -9.60
CA ARG A 181 -0.02 -0.87 -9.75
C ARG A 181 0.49 -1.32 -11.10
N LEU A 182 1.21 -2.43 -11.12
CA LEU A 182 1.60 -3.10 -12.34
C LEU A 182 0.39 -3.78 -13.00
N MET A 183 0.19 -3.50 -14.29
CA MET A 183 -0.89 -4.07 -15.09
C MET A 183 -0.48 -5.36 -15.81
N ARG A 184 0.82 -5.63 -15.88
CA ARG A 184 1.39 -6.82 -16.50
C ARG A 184 2.68 -7.22 -15.79
N GLU A 185 3.14 -8.42 -16.07
CA GLU A 185 4.48 -8.85 -15.69
C GLU A 185 5.57 -7.92 -16.23
N ALA A 186 6.52 -7.59 -15.37
CA ALA A 186 7.70 -6.80 -15.69
C ALA A 186 8.94 -7.71 -15.62
N VAL A 187 9.56 -7.94 -16.78
CA VAL A 187 10.83 -8.67 -16.91
C VAL A 187 11.86 -7.72 -17.51
N THR A 188 13.03 -7.66 -16.88
CA THR A 188 14.12 -6.80 -17.34
C THR A 188 14.88 -7.40 -18.51
N ASN A 189 15.43 -6.53 -19.36
CA ASN A 189 16.33 -6.93 -20.43
C ASN A 189 17.75 -7.27 -19.89
N ALA A 190 18.71 -7.48 -20.79
CA ALA A 190 20.10 -7.77 -20.42
C ALA A 190 20.82 -6.59 -19.72
N ALA A 191 20.31 -5.37 -19.88
CA ALA A 191 20.83 -4.17 -19.23
C ALA A 191 20.14 -3.85 -17.90
N GLY A 192 19.16 -4.65 -17.46
CA GLY A 192 18.41 -4.35 -16.23
C GLY A 192 17.35 -3.26 -16.40
N GLU A 193 16.83 -3.10 -17.62
CA GLU A 193 15.81 -2.09 -17.96
C GLU A 193 14.47 -2.75 -18.26
N VAL A 194 13.38 -2.05 -17.95
CA VAL A 194 12.01 -2.50 -18.23
C VAL A 194 11.06 -1.31 -18.41
N ALA A 195 10.06 -1.46 -19.28
CA ALA A 195 8.94 -0.53 -19.36
C ALA A 195 7.76 -1.07 -18.53
N LEU A 196 7.58 -0.50 -17.34
CA LEU A 196 6.50 -0.84 -16.41
C LEU A 196 5.17 -0.33 -16.96
N LYS A 197 4.16 -1.20 -17.08
CA LYS A 197 2.81 -0.79 -17.48
C LYS A 197 1.97 -0.55 -16.23
N LEU A 198 1.47 0.66 -16.05
CA LEU A 198 0.82 1.12 -14.83
C LEU A 198 -0.70 1.32 -15.00
N ASP A 199 -1.41 1.22 -13.89
CA ASP A 199 -2.87 1.43 -13.79
C ASP A 199 -3.28 2.90 -13.94
N ARG A 200 -2.34 3.83 -13.71
CA ARG A 200 -2.56 5.27 -13.76
C ARG A 200 -1.30 6.01 -14.22
N MET A 201 -1.45 7.27 -14.58
CA MET A 201 -0.34 8.19 -14.87
C MET A 201 0.23 8.75 -13.56
N PRO A 202 1.48 8.45 -13.18
CA PRO A 202 2.14 9.13 -12.06
C PRO A 202 2.39 10.60 -12.40
N SER A 203 2.30 11.48 -11.39
CA SER A 203 2.73 12.87 -11.54
C SER A 203 4.24 13.04 -11.34
N ILE A 204 4.86 12.13 -10.57
CA ILE A 204 6.30 12.13 -10.33
C ILE A 204 7.02 11.58 -11.56
N SER A 205 7.83 12.45 -12.20
CA SER A 205 8.72 12.08 -13.30
C SER A 205 10.16 11.94 -12.82
N ASN A 206 10.93 11.06 -13.46
CA ASN A 206 12.34 10.82 -13.12
C ASN A 206 12.59 10.44 -11.65
N GLY A 207 11.58 9.87 -10.97
CA GLY A 207 11.64 9.50 -9.56
C GLY A 207 12.50 8.27 -9.27
N ARG A 208 12.70 7.99 -7.99
CA ARG A 208 13.24 6.72 -7.51
C ARG A 208 12.10 5.72 -7.31
N ILE A 209 12.27 4.48 -7.75
CA ILE A 209 11.23 3.45 -7.68
C ILE A 209 11.60 2.42 -6.61
N SER A 210 10.62 2.07 -5.78
CA SER A 210 10.62 0.88 -4.93
C SER A 210 9.67 -0.14 -5.55
N MET A 211 10.18 -1.33 -5.87
CA MET A 211 9.43 -2.37 -6.60
C MET A 211 8.63 -3.31 -5.68
N ALA A 212 8.82 -3.19 -4.37
CA ALA A 212 8.00 -3.83 -3.36
C ALA A 212 7.37 -2.77 -2.47
N GLY A 213 6.11 -2.97 -2.14
CA GLY A 213 5.38 -1.98 -1.38
C GLY A 213 3.96 -2.40 -1.09
N GLN A 214 3.37 -1.58 -0.23
CA GLN A 214 1.98 -1.65 0.12
C GLN A 214 1.36 -0.29 -0.18
N ASP A 215 0.10 -0.31 -0.57
CA ASP A 215 -0.70 0.90 -0.64
C ASP A 215 -1.49 1.03 0.66
N GLU A 216 -1.63 2.25 1.15
CA GLU A 216 -2.23 2.53 2.45
C GLU A 216 -3.52 3.30 2.26
N ALA A 217 -4.56 2.92 3.01
CA ALA A 217 -5.82 3.63 3.00
C ALA A 217 -6.52 3.51 4.36
N VAL A 218 -7.56 4.32 4.54
CA VAL A 218 -8.39 4.34 5.73
C VAL A 218 -9.69 3.61 5.46
N PHE A 219 -10.04 2.71 6.38
CA PHE A 219 -11.15 1.78 6.22
C PHE A 219 -12.07 1.83 7.42
N ARG A 220 -13.37 1.77 7.17
CA ARG A 220 -14.36 1.43 8.20
C ARG A 220 -14.70 -0.04 8.12
N VAL A 221 -15.15 -0.60 9.23
CA VAL A 221 -15.74 -1.94 9.22
C VAL A 221 -16.99 -1.91 8.36
N ASP A 222 -17.09 -2.86 7.45
CA ASP A 222 -18.24 -3.03 6.57
C ASP A 222 -19.22 -4.02 7.21
N GLY A 223 -20.35 -3.50 7.67
CA GLY A 223 -21.33 -4.26 8.43
C GLY A 223 -21.03 -4.36 9.93
N ALA A 224 -21.45 -5.46 10.55
CA ALA A 224 -21.30 -5.66 11.99
C ALA A 224 -19.86 -5.99 12.38
N LEU A 225 -19.43 -5.52 13.56
CA LEU A 225 -18.16 -5.92 14.15
C LEU A 225 -18.09 -7.46 14.29
N PRO A 226 -16.94 -8.08 14.00
CA PRO A 226 -16.84 -9.52 13.93
C PRO A 226 -17.08 -10.17 15.28
N ARG A 227 -17.75 -11.31 15.28
CA ARG A 227 -17.88 -12.17 16.46
C ARG A 227 -17.06 -13.42 16.25
N ALA A 228 -16.39 -13.88 17.30
CA ALA A 228 -15.67 -15.14 17.27
C ALA A 228 -15.87 -15.84 18.61
N VAL A 229 -16.33 -17.09 18.56
CA VAL A 229 -16.57 -17.91 19.75
C VAL A 229 -15.32 -18.73 20.00
N GLN A 230 -14.77 -18.63 21.20
CA GLN A 230 -13.63 -19.45 21.60
C GLN A 230 -14.09 -20.92 21.79
N PRO A 231 -13.52 -21.89 21.04
CA PRO A 231 -13.79 -23.30 21.27
C PRO A 231 -13.05 -23.77 22.53
N ILE A 232 -13.48 -24.92 23.06
CA ILE A 232 -12.83 -25.58 24.21
C ILE A 232 -11.36 -25.92 23.89
N SER A 233 -11.07 -26.22 22.63
CA SER A 233 -9.72 -26.52 22.13
C SER A 233 -9.54 -26.02 20.71
N GLY A 234 -8.31 -25.62 20.38
CA GLY A 234 -7.93 -25.16 19.04
C GLY A 234 -7.96 -23.64 18.89
N ASP A 235 -7.48 -23.17 17.75
CA ASP A 235 -7.52 -21.77 17.39
C ASP A 235 -8.91 -21.38 16.88
N TRP A 236 -9.24 -20.10 17.00
CA TRP A 236 -10.43 -19.50 16.40
C TRP A 236 -10.06 -18.19 15.74
N SER A 237 -10.92 -17.68 14.87
CA SER A 237 -10.56 -16.55 14.02
C SER A 237 -11.61 -15.45 14.00
N TYR A 238 -11.13 -14.22 13.86
CA TYR A 238 -11.95 -13.03 13.58
C TYR A 238 -11.86 -12.71 12.10
N THR A 239 -13.01 -12.61 11.42
CA THR A 239 -13.08 -12.18 10.02
C THR A 239 -13.58 -10.74 9.95
N TRP A 240 -12.68 -9.82 9.62
CA TRP A 240 -12.98 -8.41 9.47
C TRP A 240 -13.28 -8.08 8.00
N ASN A 241 -14.39 -7.39 7.76
CA ASN A 241 -14.70 -6.82 6.46
C ASN A 241 -14.53 -5.32 6.53
N PHE A 242 -13.89 -4.73 5.52
CA PHE A 242 -13.48 -3.34 5.52
C PHE A 242 -13.85 -2.67 4.21
N ARG A 243 -14.30 -1.43 4.30
CA ARG A 243 -14.58 -0.56 3.16
C ARG A 243 -13.83 0.76 3.30
N GLU A 244 -13.14 1.16 2.25
CA GLU A 244 -12.41 2.43 2.20
C GLU A 244 -13.35 3.63 2.40
N VAL A 245 -12.90 4.58 3.22
CA VAL A 245 -13.60 5.82 3.53
C VAL A 245 -12.71 7.02 3.25
N PHE A 246 -13.29 8.05 2.64
CA PHE A 246 -12.56 9.28 2.33
C PHE A 246 -12.85 10.37 3.36
N ALA A 247 -11.90 11.27 3.58
CA ALA A 247 -12.03 12.33 4.59
C ALA A 247 -13.27 13.22 4.37
N GLU A 248 -13.61 13.48 3.11
CA GLU A 248 -14.77 14.27 2.69
C GLU A 248 -16.10 13.65 3.13
N GLU A 249 -16.16 12.32 3.31
CA GLU A 249 -17.38 11.59 3.64
C GLU A 249 -17.70 11.60 5.13
N VAL A 250 -16.70 11.88 5.96
CA VAL A 250 -16.78 11.78 7.42
C VAL A 250 -16.43 13.08 8.13
N GLY A 251 -16.33 14.18 7.38
CA GLY A 251 -16.00 15.50 7.92
C GLY A 251 -14.59 15.59 8.51
N GLY A 252 -13.65 14.80 7.97
CA GLY A 252 -12.24 14.78 8.37
C GLY A 252 -11.78 13.50 9.08
N LEU A 253 -10.47 13.24 9.00
CA LEU A 253 -9.78 12.10 9.62
C LEU A 253 -8.79 12.61 10.67
N SER A 254 -8.81 12.04 11.88
CA SER A 254 -7.89 12.37 12.97
C SER A 254 -7.11 11.12 13.39
N GLU A 255 -5.81 11.11 13.06
CA GLU A 255 -4.93 9.95 13.30
C GLU A 255 -4.59 9.74 14.77
N ARG A 256 -4.51 8.47 15.20
CA ARG A 256 -4.06 8.02 16.53
C ARG A 256 -2.91 7.00 16.38
N PRO A 257 -1.72 7.40 15.90
CA PRO A 257 -0.67 6.46 15.47
C PRO A 257 -0.02 5.63 16.59
N ASN A 258 -0.09 6.07 17.85
CA ASN A 258 0.58 5.43 18.99
C ASN A 258 -0.38 4.58 19.84
N THR A 259 -1.44 4.02 19.26
CA THR A 259 -2.45 3.29 20.04
C THR A 259 -1.96 1.96 20.61
N TRP A 260 -1.01 1.30 19.95
CA TRP A 260 -0.54 -0.05 20.32
C TRP A 260 0.91 -0.09 20.83
N ASN A 261 1.59 1.07 20.87
CA ASN A 261 3.00 1.22 21.24
C ASN A 261 3.14 1.81 22.64
#